data_AF-A0A417EBN8-F1
#
_entry.id   AF-A0A417EBN8-F1
#
_cell.length_a   1.000
_cell.length_b   1.000
_cell.length_c   1.000
_cell.angle_alpha   90.00
_cell.angle_beta   90.00
_cell.angle_gamma   90.00
#
_symmetry.space_group_name_H-M   'P 1'
#
loop_
_entity.id
_entity.type
_entity.pdbx_description
1 polymer ?
#
loop_
_entity_poly.entity_id
_entity_poly.type
_entity_poly.pdbx_seq_one_letter_code
_entity_poly.pdbx_strand_id
1 'polypeptide(L)'
;MKKKVLWIIGVCIILISIWGIREIYLYNNPEVIITYSNENTEESHRSLPVYAINPKSRFGQAARYDKEMKDWWEATNEVNLWLHNDLKAPMDVSSTVEIMDGTAKITYQGTATSLENENVEIYKEVVIDFPVSANLEIEKTE
;
A
#
# COMPACT_ATOMS: atom_id res chain seq x y z
N MET A 1 55.69 4.02 -1.00
CA MET A 1 54.43 4.77 -1.19
C MET A 1 53.40 4.04 -2.07
N LYS A 2 53.78 3.50 -3.25
CA LYS A 2 52.84 2.83 -4.19
C LYS A 2 51.99 1.69 -3.61
N LYS A 3 52.56 0.79 -2.79
CA LYS A 3 51.82 -0.33 -2.16
C LYS A 3 50.74 0.13 -1.17
N LYS A 4 51.02 1.16 -0.37
CA LYS A 4 50.03 1.73 0.58
C LYS A 4 48.87 2.39 -0.17
N VAL A 5 49.15 3.11 -1.25
CA VAL A 5 48.13 3.73 -2.10
C VAL A 5 47.26 2.67 -2.79
N LEU A 6 47.86 1.61 -3.35
CA LEU A 6 47.11 0.49 -3.93
C LEU A 6 46.20 -0.19 -2.91
N TRP A 7 46.66 -0.36 -1.67
CA TRP A 7 45.86 -0.95 -0.61
C TRP A 7 44.67 -0.07 -0.22
N ILE A 8 44.86 1.24 -0.11
CA ILE A 8 43.79 2.21 0.15
C ILE A 8 42.75 2.16 -0.99
N ILE A 9 43.19 2.19 -2.25
CA ILE A 9 42.28 2.08 -3.41
C ILE A 9 41.49 0.78 -3.35
N GLY A 10 42.15 -0.35 -3.06
CA GLY A 10 41.49 -1.64 -2.91
C GLY A 10 40.42 -1.63 -1.83
N VAL A 11 40.71 -1.07 -0.66
CA VAL A 11 39.74 -0.92 0.43
C VAL A 11 38.57 -0.01 0.04
N CYS A 12 38.84 1.12 -0.63
CA CYS A 12 37.79 2.01 -1.11
C CYS A 12 36.85 1.33 -2.11
N ILE A 13 37.38 0.55 -3.05
CA ILE A 13 36.56 -0.20 -4.01
C ILE A 13 35.65 -1.20 -3.27
N ILE A 14 36.19 -1.96 -2.31
CA ILE A 14 35.40 -2.91 -1.53
C ILE A 14 34.27 -2.20 -0.78
N LEU A 15 34.53 -1.08 -0.13
CA LEU A 15 33.52 -0.32 0.59
C LEU A 15 32.43 0.22 -0.34
N ILE A 16 32.81 0.76 -1.50
CA ILE A 16 31.85 1.24 -2.51
C ILE A 16 31.01 0.08 -3.06
N SER A 17 31.62 -1.09 -3.31
CA SER A 17 30.90 -2.28 -3.77
C SER A 17 29.90 -2.78 -2.74
N ILE A 18 30.28 -2.86 -1.46
CA ILE A 18 29.37 -3.27 -0.38
C ILE A 18 28.20 -2.28 -0.28
N TRP A 19 28.48 -0.99 -0.34
CA TRP A 19 27.46 0.04 -0.31
C TRP A 19 26.52 -0.05 -1.53
N GLY A 20 27.06 -0.24 -2.73
CA GLY A 20 26.26 -0.40 -3.96
C GLY A 20 25.37 -1.64 -3.93
N ILE A 21 25.89 -2.79 -3.48
CA ILE A 21 25.09 -4.02 -3.32
C ILE A 21 23.95 -3.79 -2.32
N ARG A 22 24.23 -3.13 -1.20
CA ARG A 22 23.21 -2.77 -0.20
C ARG A 22 22.12 -1.88 -0.80
N GLU A 23 22.48 -0.83 -1.53
CA GLU A 23 21.49 0.05 -2.16
C GLU A 23 20.62 -0.70 -3.18
N ILE A 24 21.20 -1.57 -4.01
CA ILE A 24 20.44 -2.39 -4.96
C ILE A 24 19.49 -3.35 -4.23
N TYR A 25 19.93 -3.93 -3.12
CA TYR A 25 19.06 -4.77 -2.30
C TYR A 25 17.87 -3.97 -1.75
N LEU A 26 18.12 -2.80 -1.16
CA LEU A 26 17.07 -1.94 -0.60
C LEU A 26 16.11 -1.40 -1.68
N TYR A 27 16.61 -1.13 -2.89
CA TYR A 27 15.79 -0.68 -4.03
C TYR A 27 14.76 -1.74 -4.44
N ASN A 28 15.14 -3.01 -4.36
CA ASN A 28 14.27 -4.15 -4.65
C ASN A 28 13.48 -4.64 -3.42
N ASN A 29 13.70 -4.07 -2.23
CA ASN A 29 13.04 -4.46 -0.99
C ASN A 29 12.66 -3.21 -0.17
N PRO A 30 11.84 -2.30 -0.73
CA PRO A 30 11.23 -1.25 0.06
C PRO A 30 10.28 -1.86 1.10
N GLU A 31 9.83 -1.00 2.00
CA GLU A 31 8.79 -1.35 2.96
C GLU A 31 7.43 -1.05 2.37
N VAL A 32 6.54 -2.04 2.44
CA VAL A 32 5.18 -1.93 1.93
C VAL A 32 4.23 -1.92 3.11
N ILE A 33 3.34 -0.94 3.12
CA ILE A 33 2.47 -0.65 4.25
C ILE A 33 1.04 -0.57 3.73
N ILE A 34 0.12 -1.24 4.42
CA ILE A 34 -1.31 -1.03 4.21
C ILE A 34 -1.83 -0.31 5.44
N THR A 35 -2.28 0.91 5.22
CA THR A 35 -2.89 1.78 6.23
C THR A 35 -4.33 2.08 5.84
N TYR A 36 -5.04 2.87 6.66
CA TYR A 36 -6.43 3.21 6.43
C TYR A 36 -6.61 4.73 6.40
N SER A 37 -7.27 5.22 5.35
CA SER A 37 -7.81 6.57 5.32
C SER A 37 -9.12 6.56 6.10
N ASN A 38 -9.08 7.16 7.29
CA ASN A 38 -10.23 7.26 8.18
C ASN A 38 -10.87 8.64 8.07
N GLU A 39 -12.13 8.69 7.69
CA GLU A 39 -13.00 9.86 7.78
C GLU A 39 -14.00 9.63 8.91
N ASN A 40 -13.92 10.44 9.97
CA ASN A 40 -14.81 10.34 11.13
C ASN A 40 -15.52 11.69 11.32
N THR A 41 -16.69 11.81 10.71
CA THR A 41 -17.60 12.95 10.86
C THR A 41 -18.93 12.47 11.43
N GLU A 42 -19.77 13.38 11.93
CA GLU A 42 -21.11 13.03 12.44
C GLU A 42 -22.00 12.34 11.39
N GLU A 43 -21.75 12.61 10.11
CA GLU A 43 -22.54 12.13 8.98
C GLU A 43 -21.84 11.02 8.18
N SER A 44 -20.57 10.72 8.47
CA SER A 44 -19.77 9.79 7.67
C SER A 44 -18.63 9.20 8.50
N HIS A 45 -18.68 7.88 8.73
CA HIS A 45 -17.56 7.05 9.16
C HIS A 45 -17.07 6.23 7.96
N ARG A 46 -15.83 6.42 7.51
CA ARG A 46 -15.24 5.64 6.41
C ARG A 46 -13.83 5.24 6.76
N SER A 47 -13.52 3.95 6.69
CA SER A 47 -12.18 3.42 6.82
C SER A 47 -11.83 2.66 5.55
N LEU A 48 -11.06 3.30 4.67
CA LEU A 48 -10.72 2.78 3.34
C LEU A 48 -9.24 2.46 3.26
N PRO A 49 -8.84 1.34 2.64
CA PRO A 49 -7.48 0.87 2.75
C PRO A 49 -6.59 1.56 1.70
N VAL A 50 -5.41 1.97 2.13
CA VAL A 50 -4.42 2.70 1.34
C VAL A 50 -3.14 1.89 1.27
N TYR A 51 -2.64 1.69 0.06
CA TYR A 51 -1.34 1.07 -0.20
C TYR A 51 -0.26 2.13 -0.28
N ALA A 52 0.74 2.03 0.59
CA ALA A 52 1.86 2.93 0.65
C ALA A 52 3.19 2.17 0.53
N ILE A 53 4.17 2.80 -0.10
CA ILE A 53 5.53 2.27 -0.21
C ILE A 53 6.48 3.27 0.41
N ASN A 54 7.27 2.81 1.39
CA ASN A 54 8.34 3.56 2.00
C ASN A 54 9.69 3.11 1.40
N PRO A 55 10.32 3.90 0.51
CA PRO A 55 11.56 3.53 -0.13
C PRO A 55 12.72 3.53 0.87
N LYS A 56 13.42 2.40 0.96
CA LYS A 56 14.61 2.26 1.83
C LYS A 56 15.93 2.60 1.10
N SER A 57 15.94 2.56 -0.23
CA SER A 57 17.12 2.96 -1.02
C SER A 57 17.09 4.44 -1.36
N ARG A 58 18.27 5.03 -1.48
CA ARG A 58 18.44 6.41 -1.96
C ARG A 58 18.09 6.57 -3.45
N PHE A 59 18.01 5.46 -4.19
CA PHE A 59 17.54 5.42 -5.57
C PHE A 59 16.00 5.29 -5.68
N GLY A 60 15.29 5.24 -4.56
CA GLY A 60 13.85 5.02 -4.50
C GLY A 60 13.51 3.53 -4.47
N GLN A 61 12.57 3.13 -5.31
CA GLN A 61 12.00 1.78 -5.36
C GLN A 61 11.98 1.23 -6.78
N ALA A 62 11.96 -0.11 -6.90
CA ALA A 62 11.80 -0.78 -8.18
C ALA A 62 10.48 -0.40 -8.86
N ALA A 63 10.51 -0.19 -10.17
CA ALA A 63 9.33 0.21 -10.96
C ALA A 63 8.13 -0.76 -10.84
N ARG A 64 8.36 -2.00 -10.42
CA ARG A 64 7.27 -2.95 -10.12
C ARG A 64 6.33 -2.43 -9.02
N TYR A 65 6.87 -1.70 -8.04
CA TYR A 65 6.10 -1.15 -6.93
C TYR A 65 5.16 -0.02 -7.37
N ASP A 66 5.56 0.77 -8.37
CA ASP A 66 4.68 1.79 -8.95
C ASP A 66 3.49 1.14 -9.68
N LYS A 67 3.73 -0.01 -10.31
CA LYS A 67 2.66 -0.81 -10.91
C LYS A 67 1.74 -1.41 -9.83
N GLU A 68 2.28 -2.01 -8.77
CA GLU A 68 1.49 -2.53 -7.64
C GLU A 68 0.60 -1.43 -7.02
N MET A 69 1.13 -0.23 -6.81
CA MET A 69 0.38 0.90 -6.27
C MET A 69 -0.72 1.40 -7.23
N LYS A 70 -0.44 1.39 -8.53
CA LYS A 70 -1.44 1.72 -9.54
C LYS A 70 -2.56 0.69 -9.60
N ASP A 71 -2.22 -0.60 -9.65
CA ASP A 71 -3.17 -1.70 -9.72
C ASP A 71 -4.05 -1.73 -8.44
N TRP A 72 -3.45 -1.45 -7.26
CA TRP A 72 -4.20 -1.25 -6.02
C TRP A 72 -5.18 -0.07 -6.10
N TRP A 73 -4.70 1.08 -6.60
CA TRP A 73 -5.54 2.27 -6.74
C TRP A 73 -6.70 2.01 -7.69
N GLU A 74 -6.48 1.37 -8.84
CA GLU A 74 -7.56 1.05 -9.79
C GLU A 74 -8.62 0.14 -9.15
N ALA A 75 -8.21 -0.90 -8.41
CA ALA A 75 -9.12 -1.83 -7.74
C ALA A 75 -9.95 -1.16 -6.62
N THR A 76 -9.32 -0.30 -5.82
CA THR A 76 -10.00 0.39 -4.71
C THR A 76 -10.81 1.61 -5.17
N ASN A 77 -10.39 2.26 -6.25
CA ASN A 77 -11.06 3.46 -6.77
C ASN A 77 -12.45 3.14 -7.34
N GLU A 78 -12.67 1.94 -7.87
CA GLU A 78 -14.01 1.51 -8.30
C GLU A 78 -15.01 1.53 -7.13
N VAL A 79 -14.61 1.02 -5.97
CA VAL A 79 -15.43 1.05 -4.75
C VAL A 79 -15.61 2.49 -4.26
N ASN A 80 -14.54 3.29 -4.25
CA ASN A 80 -14.63 4.69 -3.82
C ASN A 80 -15.59 5.52 -4.69
N LEU A 81 -15.58 5.32 -6.01
CA LEU A 81 -16.50 5.99 -6.92
C LEU A 81 -17.94 5.56 -6.69
N TRP A 82 -18.18 4.26 -6.50
CA TRP A 82 -19.50 3.74 -6.17
C TRP A 82 -20.05 4.34 -4.86
N LEU A 83 -19.22 4.35 -3.81
CA LEU A 83 -19.57 4.95 -2.51
C LEU A 83 -19.86 6.45 -2.58
N HIS A 84 -19.29 7.17 -3.56
CA HIS A 84 -19.47 8.61 -3.71
C HIS A 84 -20.64 8.99 -4.62
N ASN A 85 -20.89 8.20 -5.68
CA ASN A 85 -21.88 8.54 -6.70
C ASN A 85 -23.27 7.98 -6.37
N ASP A 86 -23.34 6.79 -5.77
CA ASP A 86 -24.58 6.04 -5.64
C ASP A 86 -25.15 6.06 -4.22
N LEU A 87 -24.37 6.58 -3.26
CA LEU A 87 -24.70 6.61 -1.83
C LEU A 87 -24.51 8.01 -1.24
N LYS A 88 -25.30 8.32 -0.21
CA LYS A 88 -25.23 9.57 0.56
C LYS A 88 -25.18 9.29 2.06
N ALA A 89 -24.86 10.34 2.80
CA ALA A 89 -24.87 10.31 4.26
C ALA A 89 -26.29 10.07 4.84
N PRO A 90 -26.41 9.50 6.06
CA PRO A 90 -25.32 8.95 6.87
C PRO A 90 -24.71 7.70 6.25
N MET A 91 -23.39 7.56 6.41
CA MET A 91 -22.64 6.43 5.89
C MET A 91 -21.62 5.93 6.91
N ASP A 92 -21.60 4.64 7.13
CA ASP A 92 -20.67 3.94 8.01
C ASP A 92 -20.06 2.78 7.22
N VAL A 93 -18.81 2.90 6.78
CA VAL A 93 -18.13 1.89 5.98
C VAL A 93 -16.77 1.61 6.57
N SER A 94 -16.54 0.35 6.91
CA SER A 94 -15.24 -0.17 7.30
C SER A 94 -14.70 -1.10 6.22
N SER A 95 -13.38 -1.26 6.18
CA SER A 95 -12.73 -2.23 5.30
C SER A 95 -11.74 -3.08 6.07
N THR A 96 -11.55 -4.31 5.62
CA THR A 96 -10.52 -5.21 6.13
C THR A 96 -9.74 -5.77 4.96
N VAL A 97 -8.42 -5.81 5.10
CA VAL A 97 -7.51 -6.38 4.10
C VAL A 97 -6.92 -7.68 4.62
N GLU A 98 -7.07 -8.74 3.84
CA GLU A 98 -6.50 -10.06 4.08
C GLU A 98 -5.55 -10.42 2.95
N ILE A 99 -4.34 -10.86 3.27
CA ILE A 99 -3.35 -11.29 2.27
C ILE A 99 -3.28 -12.81 2.32
N MET A 100 -3.60 -13.48 1.21
CA MET A 100 -3.59 -14.93 1.08
C MET A 100 -2.82 -15.32 -0.18
N ASP A 101 -1.75 -16.11 -0.03
CA ASP A 101 -0.94 -16.63 -1.15
C ASP A 101 -0.44 -15.55 -2.14
N GLY A 102 -0.11 -14.37 -1.62
CA GLY A 102 0.34 -13.22 -2.41
C GLY A 102 -0.80 -12.42 -3.03
N THR A 103 -2.06 -12.85 -2.93
CA THR A 103 -3.23 -12.07 -3.37
C THR A 103 -3.75 -11.24 -2.19
N ALA A 104 -4.22 -10.01 -2.44
CA ALA A 104 -4.96 -9.25 -1.43
C ALA A 104 -6.47 -9.37 -1.65
N LYS A 105 -7.20 -9.69 -0.59
CA LYS A 105 -8.65 -9.62 -0.53
C LYS A 105 -9.03 -8.44 0.36
N ILE A 106 -9.83 -7.52 -0.19
CA ILE A 106 -10.37 -6.38 0.53
C ILE A 106 -11.87 -6.61 0.71
N THR A 107 -12.34 -6.56 1.94
CA THR A 107 -13.76 -6.70 2.27
C THR A 107 -14.25 -5.37 2.83
N TYR A 108 -15.25 -4.77 2.17
CA TYR A 108 -15.93 -3.56 2.61
C TYR A 108 -17.27 -3.93 3.24
N GLN A 109 -17.52 -3.41 4.44
CA GLN A 109 -18.73 -3.70 5.20
C GLN A 109 -19.28 -2.44 5.84
N GLY A 110 -20.59 -2.32 5.90
CA GLY A 110 -21.23 -1.23 6.65
C GLY A 110 -22.63 -0.89 6.16
N THR A 111 -23.04 0.36 6.36
CA THR A 111 -24.36 0.86 5.98
C THR A 111 -24.25 2.24 5.34
N ALA A 112 -25.17 2.56 4.43
CA ALA A 112 -25.28 3.89 3.87
C ALA A 112 -26.73 4.21 3.51
N THR A 113 -26.97 5.44 3.08
CA THR A 113 -28.27 5.84 2.55
C THR A 113 -28.20 5.89 1.02
N SER A 114 -29.17 5.27 0.33
CA SER A 114 -29.29 5.37 -1.13
C SER A 114 -29.70 6.78 -1.56
N LEU A 115 -29.56 7.10 -2.84
CA LEU A 115 -30.08 8.36 -3.39
C LEU A 115 -31.59 8.55 -3.12
N GLU A 116 -32.35 7.46 -3.02
CA GLU A 116 -33.80 7.43 -2.77
C GLU A 116 -34.18 7.55 -1.28
N ASN A 117 -33.21 7.69 -0.37
CA ASN A 117 -33.39 7.72 1.11
C ASN A 117 -33.68 6.35 1.75
N GLU A 118 -33.27 5.26 1.12
CA GLU A 118 -33.36 3.92 1.73
C GLU A 118 -32.06 3.58 2.45
N ASN A 119 -32.13 2.86 3.57
CA ASN A 119 -30.95 2.32 4.23
C ASN A 119 -30.47 1.08 3.47
N VAL A 120 -29.20 1.06 3.11
CA VAL A 120 -28.56 0.01 2.32
C VAL A 120 -27.41 -0.58 3.12
N GLU A 121 -27.40 -1.91 3.25
CA GLU A 121 -26.23 -2.64 3.75
C GLU A 121 -25.18 -2.78 2.65
N ILE A 122 -23.93 -2.47 3.01
CA ILE A 122 -22.77 -2.56 2.14
C ILE A 122 -22.04 -3.86 2.46
N TYR A 123 -21.91 -4.71 1.45
CA TYR A 123 -20.98 -5.83 1.45
C TYR A 123 -20.35 -5.93 0.06
N LYS A 124 -19.06 -5.64 -0.06
CA LYS A 124 -18.33 -5.77 -1.33
C LYS A 124 -16.97 -6.39 -1.08
N GLU A 125 -16.61 -7.35 -1.91
CA GLU A 125 -15.29 -7.97 -1.89
C GLU A 125 -14.54 -7.60 -3.17
N VAL A 126 -13.28 -7.20 -3.00
CA VAL A 126 -12.36 -6.91 -4.10
C VAL A 126 -11.16 -7.83 -3.93
N VAL A 127 -10.85 -8.61 -4.96
CA VAL A 127 -9.69 -9.49 -4.99
C VAL A 127 -8.67 -8.91 -5.94
N ILE A 128 -7.43 -8.83 -5.47
CA ILE A 128 -6.30 -8.23 -6.16
C ILE A 128 -5.27 -9.33 -6.43
N ASP A 129 -5.27 -9.84 -7.66
CA ASP A 129 -4.57 -11.05 -8.11
C ASP A 129 -3.04 -10.90 -8.32
N PHE A 130 -2.47 -9.72 -8.08
CA PHE A 130 -1.01 -9.55 -8.18
C PHE A 130 -0.31 -9.89 -6.86
N PRO A 131 0.92 -10.44 -6.89
CA PRO A 131 1.68 -10.75 -5.70
C PRO A 131 1.96 -9.47 -4.90
N VAL A 132 1.17 -9.23 -3.85
CA VAL A 132 1.39 -8.13 -2.91
C VAL A 132 2.67 -8.45 -2.14
N SER A 133 3.57 -7.48 -2.10
CA SER A 133 4.94 -7.67 -1.63
C SER A 133 5.01 -8.26 -0.22
N ALA A 134 5.74 -9.37 -0.02
CA ALA A 134 5.74 -10.16 1.22
C ALA A 134 6.16 -9.43 2.52
N ASN A 135 6.74 -8.23 2.44
CA ASN A 135 7.18 -7.42 3.58
C ASN A 135 6.09 -6.42 4.00
N LEU A 136 4.85 -6.90 4.17
CA LEU A 136 3.70 -6.09 4.51
C LEU A 136 3.54 -5.92 6.02
N GLU A 137 3.56 -4.67 6.49
CA GLU A 137 3.03 -4.31 7.80
C GLU A 137 1.62 -3.75 7.63
N ILE A 138 0.65 -4.38 8.29
CA ILE A 138 -0.73 -3.89 8.37
C ILE A 138 -0.83 -3.10 9.67
N GLU A 139 -0.85 -1.77 9.57
CA GLU A 139 -1.13 -0.93 10.72
C GLU A 139 -2.63 -1.00 11.03
N LYS A 140 -2.98 -1.71 12.10
CA LYS A 140 -4.33 -1.61 12.68
C LYS A 140 -4.39 -0.31 13.46
N THR A 141 -5.20 0.64 13.01
CA THR A 141 -5.51 1.82 13.80
C THR A 141 -6.45 1.37 14.93
N GLU A 142 -6.02 1.51 16.19
CA GLU A 142 -6.84 1.29 17.39
C GLU A 142 -7.97 2.32 17.53
#